data_AF-A0A6J0XRM9-F1
#
_entry.id   AF-A0A6J0XRM9-F1
#
_cell.length_a   1.000
_cell.length_b   1.000
_cell.length_c   1.000
_cell.angle_alpha   90.00
_cell.angle_beta   90.00
_cell.angle_gamma   90.00
#
_symmetry.space_group_name_H-M   'P 1'
#
loop_
_entity.id
_entity.type
_entity.pdbx_description
1 polymer ?
#
loop_
_entity_poly.entity_id
_entity_poly.type
_entity_poly.pdbx_seq_one_letter_code
_entity_poly.pdbx_strand_id
1 'polypeptide(L)'
;EVHKLIEGKAPIISGVTKAISSPTVSRLTDTTKFTGSHKERFDPSGRGKGRAGRVDLVDESGYVPGYKHAGTYDQKVQGGK
;
A
#
# COMPACT_ATOMS: atom_id res chain seq x y z
N GLU A 1 15.45 12.98 -17.30
CA GLU A 1 15.53 14.46 -17.26
C GLU A 1 15.06 15.06 -15.92
N VAL A 2 13.85 14.72 -15.44
CA VAL A 2 13.30 15.22 -14.16
C VAL A 2 14.13 14.81 -12.91
N HIS A 3 14.68 13.60 -12.88
CA HIS A 3 15.53 13.14 -11.77
C HIS A 3 16.72 14.07 -11.50
N LYS A 4 17.40 14.52 -12.56
CA LYS A 4 18.59 15.40 -12.47
C LYS A 4 18.26 16.78 -11.89
N LEU A 5 17.01 17.22 -11.98
CA LEU A 5 16.54 18.51 -11.45
C LEU A 5 16.24 18.46 -9.94
N ILE A 6 15.99 17.27 -9.40
CA ILE A 6 15.54 17.00 -8.03
C ILE A 6 16.66 16.40 -7.16
N GLU A 7 17.64 15.73 -7.78
CA GLU A 7 18.77 15.10 -7.11
C GLU A 7 19.51 16.09 -6.19
N GLY A 8 19.63 15.73 -4.90
CA GLY A 8 20.30 16.54 -3.88
C GLY A 8 19.47 17.68 -3.27
N LYS A 9 18.24 17.94 -3.74
CA LYS A 9 17.35 18.96 -3.17
C LYS A 9 16.39 18.34 -2.16
N ALA A 10 16.48 18.76 -0.91
CA ALA A 10 15.48 18.43 0.10
C ALA A 10 14.24 19.34 -0.06
N PRO A 11 13.02 18.82 0.18
CA PRO A 11 11.82 19.65 0.18
C PRO A 11 11.89 20.70 1.29
N ILE A 12 11.92 21.98 0.91
CA ILE A 12 11.85 23.11 1.85
C ILE A 12 10.38 23.47 2.00
N ILE A 13 9.80 23.14 3.16
CA ILE A 13 8.39 23.42 3.44
C ILE A 13 8.29 24.80 4.09
N SER A 14 8.02 25.83 3.28
CA SER A 14 7.82 27.21 3.75
C SER A 14 6.34 27.51 3.99
N GLY A 15 6.01 28.23 5.07
CA GLY A 15 4.64 28.70 5.35
C GLY A 15 3.66 27.64 5.90
N VAL A 16 4.13 26.44 6.24
CA VAL A 16 3.27 25.39 6.80
C VAL A 16 3.25 25.39 8.33
N THR A 17 2.12 25.03 8.90
CA THR A 17 1.97 24.79 10.33
C THR A 17 2.83 23.60 10.76
N LYS A 18 3.66 23.76 11.79
CA LYS A 18 4.43 22.65 12.36
C LYS A 18 3.48 21.56 12.84
N ALA A 19 3.78 20.30 12.53
CA ALA A 19 3.03 19.18 13.06
C ALA A 19 3.17 19.14 14.60
N ILE A 20 2.03 19.24 15.30
CA ILE A 20 1.99 19.15 16.76
C ILE A 20 1.65 17.71 17.13
N SER A 21 2.62 16.97 17.65
CA SER A 21 2.38 15.65 18.24
C SER A 21 1.90 15.82 19.67
N SER A 22 0.59 15.99 19.85
CA SER A 22 -0.01 15.95 21.19
C SER A 22 -0.29 14.50 21.61
N PRO A 23 -0.19 14.15 22.90
CA PRO A 23 -0.54 12.82 23.40
C PRO A 23 -1.97 12.39 23.04
N THR A 24 -2.89 13.34 22.93
CA THR A 24 -4.27 13.08 22.51
C THR A 24 -4.34 12.69 21.04
N VAL A 25 -3.69 13.43 20.14
CA VAL A 25 -3.68 13.11 18.71
C VAL A 25 -3.00 11.77 18.47
N SER A 26 -1.88 11.49 19.15
CA SER A 26 -1.17 10.21 19.05
C SER A 26 -2.08 9.01 19.36
N ARG A 27 -2.90 9.10 20.42
CA ARG A 27 -3.87 8.05 20.75
C ARG A 27 -5.00 7.92 19.72
N LEU A 28 -5.42 9.02 19.11
CA LEU A 28 -6.50 9.03 18.11
C LEU A 28 -6.03 8.48 16.75
N THR A 29 -4.74 8.57 16.44
CA THR A 29 -4.16 8.15 15.15
C THR A 29 -3.32 6.86 15.25
N ASP A 30 -3.42 6.12 16.35
CA ASP A 30 -2.69 4.87 16.56
C ASP A 30 -3.34 3.71 15.79
N THR A 31 -2.70 3.36 14.67
CA THR A 31 -3.15 2.34 13.72
C THR A 31 -3.05 0.92 14.28
N THR A 32 -2.21 0.71 15.29
CA THR A 32 -2.05 -0.60 15.94
C THR A 32 -3.31 -1.01 16.69
N LYS A 33 -4.12 -0.03 17.06
CA LYS A 33 -5.39 -0.21 17.79
C LYS A 33 -6.61 -0.22 16.88
N PHE A 34 -6.44 -0.09 15.57
CA PHE A 34 -7.56 -0.14 14.64
C PHE A 34 -8.13 -1.56 14.58
N THR A 35 -9.45 -1.66 14.81
CA THR A 35 -10.22 -2.91 14.76
C THR A 35 -11.36 -2.79 13.76
N GLY A 36 -11.96 -3.94 13.40
CA GLY A 36 -13.07 -4.00 12.46
C GLY A 36 -12.76 -3.33 11.11
N SER A 37 -13.68 -2.50 10.63
CA SER A 37 -13.59 -1.84 9.32
C SER A 37 -12.40 -0.89 9.17
N HIS A 38 -11.84 -0.35 10.26
CA HIS A 38 -10.66 0.51 10.17
C HIS A 38 -9.41 -0.28 9.80
N LYS A 39 -9.29 -1.54 10.24
CA LYS A 39 -8.15 -2.41 9.91
C LYS A 39 -8.12 -2.78 8.42
N GLU A 40 -9.30 -2.94 7.83
CA GLU A 40 -9.43 -3.16 6.39
C GLU A 40 -9.07 -1.90 5.59
N ARG A 41 -9.34 -0.70 6.12
CA ARG A 41 -9.16 0.56 5.38
C ARG A 41 -7.75 1.15 5.47
N PHE A 42 -6.98 0.87 6.51
CA PHE A 42 -5.66 1.49 6.76
C PHE A 42 -4.54 0.46 6.84
N ASP A 43 -3.34 0.88 6.42
CA ASP A 43 -2.10 0.13 6.59
C ASP A 43 -1.45 0.40 7.97
N PRO A 44 -0.43 -0.37 8.38
CA PRO A 44 0.25 -0.14 9.66
C PRO A 44 0.90 1.24 9.77
N SER A 45 1.22 1.91 8.65
CA SER A 45 1.76 3.27 8.63
C SER A 45 0.70 4.36 8.79
N GLY A 46 -0.58 3.99 8.84
CA GLY A 46 -1.72 4.91 8.93
C GLY A 46 -2.15 5.51 7.61
N ARG A 47 -1.59 5.03 6.49
CA ARG A 47 -2.05 5.40 5.17
C ARG A 47 -3.24 4.53 4.79
N GLY A 48 -4.23 5.16 4.15
CA GLY A 48 -5.38 4.42 3.64
C GLY A 48 -4.96 3.46 2.53
N LYS A 49 -5.44 2.21 2.59
CA LYS A 49 -5.24 1.18 1.54
C LYS A 49 -6.03 1.47 0.25
N GLY A 50 -6.81 2.55 0.22
CA GLY A 50 -7.58 2.96 -0.95
C GLY A 50 -8.65 1.94 -1.34
N ARG A 51 -8.72 1.56 -2.62
CA ARG A 51 -9.70 0.61 -3.15
C ARG A 51 -9.56 -0.78 -2.51
N ALA A 52 -8.33 -1.25 -2.32
CA ALA A 52 -8.05 -2.56 -1.74
C ALA A 52 -8.54 -2.70 -0.29
N GLY A 53 -8.73 -1.59 0.42
CA GLY A 53 -9.29 -1.59 1.78
C GLY A 53 -10.79 -1.36 1.86
N ARG A 54 -11.50 -1.25 0.73
CA ARG A 54 -12.94 -0.99 0.65
C ARG A 54 -13.70 -2.02 -0.17
N VAL A 55 -13.02 -2.70 -1.08
CA VAL A 55 -13.61 -3.66 -2.02
C VAL A 55 -12.83 -4.96 -1.90
N ASP A 56 -13.55 -6.07 -1.75
CA ASP A 56 -12.98 -7.40 -1.88
C ASP A 56 -12.63 -7.64 -3.35
N LEU A 57 -11.35 -7.73 -3.65
CA LEU A 57 -10.87 -7.94 -5.02
C LEU A 57 -11.02 -9.42 -5.33
N VAL A 58 -12.16 -9.78 -5.93
CA VAL A 58 -12.38 -11.11 -6.46
C VAL A 58 -11.46 -11.32 -7.67
N ASP A 59 -10.78 -12.46 -7.70
CA ASP A 59 -9.99 -12.85 -8.86
C ASP A 59 -10.92 -13.18 -10.04
N GLU A 60 -10.89 -12.33 -11.06
CA GLU A 60 -11.68 -12.48 -12.29
C GLU A 60 -11.06 -13.46 -13.30
N SER A 61 -9.96 -14.15 -12.94
CA SER A 61 -9.25 -15.10 -13.82
C SER A 61 -10.10 -16.27 -14.35
N GLY A 62 -11.31 -16.45 -13.79
CA GLY A 62 -12.29 -17.44 -14.23
C GLY A 62 -12.00 -18.83 -13.65
N TYR A 63 -12.94 -19.36 -12.87
CA TYR A 63 -12.81 -20.71 -12.33
C TYR A 63 -12.92 -21.75 -13.46
N VAL A 64 -11.79 -22.31 -13.88
CA VAL A 64 -11.75 -23.45 -14.80
C VAL A 64 -11.50 -24.72 -13.97
N PRO A 65 -12.50 -25.61 -13.78
CA PRO A 65 -12.32 -26.84 -13.04
C PRO A 65 -11.33 -27.76 -13.80
N GLY A 66 -10.08 -27.79 -13.35
CA GLY A 66 -9.03 -28.66 -13.89
C GLY A 66 -7.69 -27.99 -14.19
N TYR A 67 -7.63 -26.66 -14.34
CA TYR A 67 -6.38 -25.97 -14.64
C TYR A 67 -5.63 -25.57 -13.35
N LYS A 68 -4.55 -26.28 -13.04
CA LYS A 68 -3.74 -26.10 -11.80
C LYS A 68 -2.44 -25.31 -12.02
N HIS A 69 -2.21 -24.80 -13.22
CA HIS A 69 -0.90 -24.27 -13.63
C HIS A 69 -0.85 -22.73 -13.69
N ALA A 70 -1.79 -22.03 -13.05
CA ALA A 70 -1.75 -20.57 -12.95
C ALA A 70 -0.44 -20.11 -12.27
N GLY A 71 0.22 -19.09 -12.83
CA GLY A 71 1.48 -18.55 -12.30
C GLY A 71 2.75 -19.41 -12.54
N THR A 72 2.66 -20.53 -13.29
CA THR A 72 3.82 -21.42 -13.55
C THR A 72 4.58 -21.12 -14.86
N TYR A 73 4.16 -20.09 -15.62
CA TYR A 73 4.79 -19.74 -16.89
C TYR A 73 6.27 -19.37 -16.70
N ASP A 74 6.57 -18.47 -15.76
CA ASP A 74 7.94 -17.96 -15.55
C ASP A 74 8.92 -19.07 -15.12
N GLN A 75 8.43 -20.08 -14.39
CA GLN A 75 9.21 -21.26 -14.00
C GLN A 75 9.62 -22.13 -15.20
N LYS A 76 8.78 -22.21 -16.24
CA LYS A 76 9.08 -22.96 -17.47
C LYS A 76 10.08 -22.22 -18.36
N VAL A 77 10.01 -20.89 -18.38
CA VAL A 77 10.85 -20.06 -19.25
C VAL A 77 12.27 -19.90 -18.67
N GLN A 78 12.44 -19.91 -17.35
CA GLN A 78 13.74 -19.82 -16.71
C GLN A 78 14.59 -21.10 -16.81
N GLY A 79 13.99 -22.26 -17.10
CA GLY A 79 14.70 -23.52 -17.32
C GLY A 79 15.25 -23.71 -18.75
N GLY A 80 15.07 -22.73 -19.63
CA GLY A 80 15.48 -22.77 -21.05
C GLY A 80 16.76 -22.01 -21.35
N LYS A 81 17.72 -21.97 -20.42
CA LYS A 81 19.10 -21.49 -20.64
C LYS A 81 20.10 -22.43 -20.01
#